data_AF-A0A919ZGC2-F1
#
_entry.id   AF-A0A919ZGC2-F1
#
_cell.length_a   1.000
_cell.length_b   1.000
_cell.length_c   1.000
_cell.angle_alpha   90.00
_cell.angle_beta   90.00
_cell.angle_gamma   90.00
#
_symmetry.space_group_name_H-M   'P 1'
#
loop_
_entity.id
_entity.type
_entity.pdbx_description
1 polymer ?
#
loop_
_entity_poly.entity_id
_entity_poly.type
_entity_poly.pdbx_seq_one_letter_code
_entity_poly.pdbx_strand_id
1 'polypeptide(L)'
;MKENTKLNTQTVKNLIWNEMNGFYEVESTKQQTLEFEKHLDSIPVQDYALVIDATKLKTFKPEILPILEYAYGFYRRFKIVIIIEPEFVSAGIQLKRIAKKVPDCNVQFMKTEEEAKILLRQEGWNV
;
A
#
# COMPACT_ATOMS: atom_id res chain seq x y z
N MET A 1 2.77 -38.37 32.45
CA MET A 1 3.15 -37.85 31.12
C MET A 1 2.57 -36.45 31.00
N LYS A 2 3.38 -35.43 30.71
CA LYS A 2 2.89 -34.07 30.42
C LYS A 2 2.79 -33.95 28.90
N GLU A 3 1.57 -33.90 28.37
CA GLU A 3 1.34 -33.60 26.96
C GLU A 3 1.70 -32.13 26.72
N ASN A 4 2.76 -31.90 25.94
CA ASN A 4 3.07 -30.58 25.43
C ASN A 4 2.12 -30.30 24.26
N THR A 5 1.05 -29.57 24.52
CA THR A 5 0.16 -29.02 23.50
C THR A 5 0.96 -28.04 22.64
N LYS A 6 1.41 -28.47 21.46
CA LYS A 6 1.94 -27.56 20.44
C LYS A 6 0.75 -26.79 19.86
N LEU A 7 0.54 -25.57 20.33
CA LEU A 7 -0.34 -24.59 19.69
C LEU A 7 0.22 -24.31 18.29
N ASN A 8 -0.36 -24.96 17.28
CA ASN A 8 -0.02 -24.73 15.88
C ASN A 8 -0.79 -23.47 15.42
N THR A 9 -0.32 -22.29 15.83
CA THR A 9 -0.88 -21.02 15.34
C THR A 9 -0.34 -20.76 13.94
N GLN A 10 -1.07 -21.16 12.92
CA GLN A 10 -0.79 -20.77 11.54
C GLN A 10 -1.45 -19.40 11.30
N THR A 11 -0.73 -18.32 11.62
CA THR A 11 -1.22 -16.96 11.37
C THR A 11 -1.07 -16.67 9.88
N VAL A 12 -2.15 -16.83 9.10
CA VAL A 12 -2.18 -16.41 7.70
C VAL A 12 -2.12 -14.88 7.71
N LYS A 13 -1.02 -14.30 7.20
CA LYS A 13 -0.88 -12.85 7.11
C LYS A 13 -1.69 -12.32 5.92
N ASN A 14 -2.50 -11.29 6.13
CA ASN A 14 -3.47 -10.81 5.14
C ASN A 14 -2.90 -9.72 4.21
N LEU A 15 -2.90 -9.97 2.91
CA LEU A 15 -2.43 -9.03 1.90
C LEU A 15 -3.61 -8.26 1.28
N ILE A 16 -3.47 -6.93 1.15
CA ILE A 16 -4.28 -6.09 0.27
C ILE A 16 -3.43 -5.71 -0.94
N TRP A 17 -3.89 -6.06 -2.13
CA TRP A 17 -3.25 -5.69 -3.40
C TRP A 17 -4.17 -4.78 -4.20
N ASN A 18 -3.77 -3.53 -4.40
CA ASN A 18 -4.50 -2.52 -5.16
C ASN A 18 -3.73 -2.13 -6.41
N GLU A 19 -4.43 -1.92 -7.51
CA GLU A 19 -3.84 -1.39 -8.73
C GLU A 19 -4.15 0.10 -8.88
N MET A 20 -3.15 0.87 -9.29
CA MET A 20 -3.28 2.27 -9.65
C MET A 20 -2.98 2.46 -11.14
N ASN A 21 -4.04 2.55 -11.95
CA ASN A 21 -3.92 2.56 -13.40
C ASN A 21 -4.42 3.89 -14.01
N GLY A 22 -3.74 4.36 -15.05
CA GLY A 22 -4.25 5.43 -15.90
C GLY A 22 -4.30 6.81 -15.23
N PHE A 23 -5.35 7.58 -15.54
CA PHE A 23 -5.59 8.92 -15.01
C PHE A 23 -6.72 8.91 -14.00
N TYR A 24 -6.62 9.84 -13.05
CA TYR A 24 -7.55 9.96 -11.93
C TYR A 24 -8.37 11.23 -12.05
N GLU A 25 -9.67 11.11 -11.82
CA GLU A 25 -10.59 12.23 -11.70
C GLU A 25 -10.80 12.62 -10.25
N VAL A 26 -10.88 13.92 -9.96
CA VAL A 26 -10.79 14.44 -8.59
C VAL A 26 -11.91 13.91 -7.70
N GLU A 27 -13.16 13.98 -8.16
CA GLU A 27 -14.31 13.62 -7.34
C GLU A 27 -14.37 12.11 -7.08
N SER A 28 -14.15 11.29 -8.12
CA SER A 28 -14.14 9.83 -7.96
C SER A 28 -12.99 9.35 -7.08
N THR A 29 -11.79 9.92 -7.25
CA THR A 29 -10.62 9.58 -6.43
C THR A 29 -10.87 9.92 -4.96
N LYS A 30 -11.49 11.06 -4.68
CA LYS A 30 -11.84 11.48 -3.32
C LYS A 30 -12.83 10.50 -2.68
N GLN A 31 -13.89 10.15 -3.39
CA GLN A 31 -14.91 9.20 -2.88
C GLN A 31 -14.29 7.82 -2.61
N GLN A 32 -13.53 7.28 -3.56
CA GLN A 32 -12.84 6.00 -3.39
C GLN A 32 -11.85 5.99 -2.23
N THR A 33 -11.12 7.10 -2.02
CA THR A 33 -10.18 7.23 -0.90
C THR A 33 -10.90 7.18 0.45
N LEU A 34 -12.04 7.88 0.57
CA LEU A 34 -12.86 7.89 1.79
C LEU A 34 -13.53 6.54 2.05
N GLU A 35 -14.04 5.88 1.00
CA GLU A 35 -14.62 4.54 1.12
C GLU A 35 -13.58 3.51 1.54
N PHE A 36 -12.37 3.59 0.96
CA PHE A 36 -11.27 2.71 1.34
C PHE A 36 -10.87 2.93 2.79
N GLU A 37 -10.68 4.18 3.22
CA GLU A 37 -10.38 4.50 4.63
C GLU A 37 -11.45 3.95 5.58
N LYS A 38 -12.74 4.13 5.27
CA LYS A 38 -13.84 3.58 6.07
C LYS A 38 -13.80 2.06 6.15
N HIS A 39 -13.42 1.40 5.06
CA HIS A 39 -13.20 -0.05 5.07
C HIS A 39 -12.03 -0.44 5.96
N LEU A 40 -10.92 0.31 5.92
CA LEU A 40 -9.75 0.07 6.76
C LEU A 40 -10.03 0.21 8.26
N ASP A 41 -10.99 1.05 8.65
CA ASP A 41 -11.44 1.16 10.05
C ASP A 41 -12.16 -0.09 10.57
N SER A 42 -12.62 -0.96 9.66
CA SER A 42 -13.30 -2.21 10.04
C SER A 42 -12.37 -3.41 10.21
N ILE A 43 -11.07 -3.27 9.91
CA ILE A 43 -10.08 -4.36 9.93
C ILE A 43 -8.83 -3.99 10.73
N PRO A 44 -8.12 -4.97 11.34
CA PRO A 44 -6.89 -4.72 12.08
C PRO A 44 -5.70 -4.52 11.11
N VAL A 45 -5.67 -3.40 10.40
CA VAL A 45 -4.67 -3.08 9.34
C VAL A 45 -3.21 -3.24 9.77
N GLN A 46 -2.90 -3.16 11.07
CA GLN A 46 -1.58 -3.44 11.64
C GLN A 46 -1.10 -4.89 11.44
N ASP A 47 -1.99 -5.80 11.06
CA ASP A 47 -1.69 -7.19 10.72
C ASP A 47 -1.67 -7.44 9.19
N TYR A 48 -1.84 -6.38 8.40
CA TYR A 48 -1.94 -6.44 6.93
C TYR A 48 -0.74 -5.81 6.24
N ALA A 49 -0.44 -6.33 5.05
CA ALA A 49 0.44 -5.68 4.08
C ALA A 49 -0.41 -5.02 3.00
N LEU A 50 -0.05 -3.81 2.61
CA LEU A 50 -0.62 -3.11 1.47
C LEU A 50 0.41 -3.08 0.35
N VAL A 51 0.03 -3.63 -0.81
CA VAL A 51 0.76 -3.45 -2.05
C VAL A 51 -0.08 -2.61 -3.00
N ILE A 52 0.54 -1.58 -3.54
CA ILE A 52 -0.03 -0.72 -4.57
C ILE A 52 0.81 -0.91 -5.83
N ASP A 53 0.22 -1.54 -6.83
CA ASP A 53 0.81 -1.64 -8.15
C ASP A 53 0.54 -0.35 -8.93
N ALA A 54 1.56 0.51 -9.08
CA ALA A 54 1.45 1.74 -9.85
C ALA A 54 2.07 1.64 -11.24
N THR A 55 2.42 0.44 -11.74
CA THR A 55 3.14 0.26 -13.02
C THR A 55 2.52 1.06 -14.18
N LYS A 56 1.19 1.05 -14.30
CA LYS A 56 0.43 1.75 -15.35
C LYS A 56 -0.09 3.13 -14.94
N LEU A 57 0.33 3.67 -13.80
CA LEU A 57 -0.09 4.97 -13.31
C LEU A 57 0.47 6.08 -14.20
N LYS A 58 -0.40 7.00 -14.63
CA LYS A 58 0.01 8.24 -15.28
C LYS A 58 0.15 9.36 -14.26
N THR A 59 0.84 10.42 -14.66
CA THR A 59 1.03 11.63 -13.85
C THR A 59 -0.30 12.15 -13.32
N PHE A 60 -0.37 12.38 -12.02
CA PHE A 60 -1.52 13.00 -11.38
C PHE A 60 -1.66 14.46 -11.80
N LYS A 61 -2.91 14.88 -11.96
CA LYS A 61 -3.25 16.29 -11.98
C LYS A 61 -2.95 16.90 -10.59
N PRO A 62 -2.47 18.16 -10.51
CA PRO A 62 -2.10 18.79 -9.24
C PRO A 62 -3.17 18.72 -8.15
N GLU A 63 -4.45 18.78 -8.54
CA GLU A 63 -5.62 18.73 -7.67
C GLU A 63 -5.80 17.38 -6.95
N ILE A 64 -5.20 16.30 -7.48
CA ILE A 64 -5.21 14.97 -6.86
C ILE A 64 -4.12 14.83 -5.79
N LEU A 65 -3.05 15.63 -5.87
CA LEU A 65 -1.90 15.48 -4.97
C LEU A 65 -2.26 15.61 -3.48
N PRO A 66 -3.17 16.53 -3.05
CA PRO A 66 -3.65 16.56 -1.67
C PRO A 66 -4.40 15.28 -1.25
N ILE A 67 -5.12 14.64 -2.18
CA ILE A 67 -5.83 13.37 -1.91
C ILE A 67 -4.81 12.23 -1.73
N LEU A 68 -3.75 12.20 -2.56
CA LEU A 68 -2.66 11.25 -2.41
C LEU A 68 -1.90 11.45 -1.08
N GLU A 69 -1.65 12.70 -0.69
CA GLU A 69 -1.02 13.03 0.60
C GLU A 69 -1.87 12.53 1.77
N TYR A 70 -3.20 12.72 1.70
CA TYR A 70 -4.15 12.17 2.64
C TYR A 70 -4.10 10.64 2.69
N ALA A 71 -4.05 9.98 1.53
CA ALA A 71 -4.01 8.52 1.43
C ALA A 71 -2.77 7.92 2.11
N TYR A 72 -1.59 8.51 1.87
CA TYR A 72 -0.36 8.12 2.57
C TYR A 72 -0.48 8.23 4.10
N GLY A 73 -1.27 9.20 4.59
CA GLY A 73 -1.51 9.41 6.02
C GLY A 73 -2.16 8.22 6.73
N PHE A 74 -2.98 7.42 6.03
CA PHE A 74 -3.56 6.20 6.60
C PHE A 74 -2.87 4.92 6.11
N TYR A 75 -2.14 4.94 4.98
CA TYR A 75 -1.30 3.79 4.58
C TYR A 75 -0.27 3.43 5.66
N ARG A 76 0.24 4.40 6.42
CA ARG A 76 1.18 4.13 7.53
C ARG A 76 0.62 3.23 8.63
N ARG A 77 -0.70 3.01 8.69
CA ARG A 77 -1.35 2.09 9.65
C ARG A 77 -1.07 0.62 9.34
N PHE A 78 -0.69 0.31 8.10
CA PHE A 78 -0.34 -1.05 7.70
C PHE A 78 1.02 -1.47 8.22
N LYS A 79 1.19 -2.78 8.43
CA LYS A 79 2.47 -3.36 8.85
C LYS A 79 3.57 -3.14 7.82
N ILE A 80 3.22 -3.32 6.55
CA ILE A 80 4.10 -3.14 5.40
C ILE A 80 3.30 -2.41 4.34
N VAL A 81 3.91 -1.38 3.74
CA VAL A 81 3.37 -0.70 2.58
C VAL A 81 4.40 -0.71 1.46
N ILE A 82 4.03 -1.26 0.32
CA ILE A 82 4.86 -1.33 -0.88
C ILE A 82 4.14 -0.60 -2.01
N ILE A 83 4.87 0.25 -2.72
CA ILE A 83 4.46 0.77 -4.03
C ILE A 83 5.39 0.20 -5.08
N ILE A 84 4.83 -0.50 -6.08
CA ILE A 84 5.55 -0.87 -7.29
C ILE A 84 5.58 0.37 -8.19
N GLU A 85 6.79 0.81 -8.55
CA GLU A 85 7.00 2.08 -9.24
C GLU A 85 6.32 2.12 -10.61
N PRO A 86 5.76 3.28 -11.01
CA PRO A 86 5.22 3.47 -12.33
C PRO A 86 6.31 3.43 -13.41
N GLU A 87 5.94 2.96 -14.59
CA GLU A 87 6.78 3.09 -15.79
C GLU A 87 6.99 4.58 -16.18
N PHE A 88 6.04 5.44 -15.83
CA PHE A 88 6.10 6.88 -16.08
C PHE A 88 6.93 7.58 -15.00
N VAL A 89 8.15 7.97 -15.34
CA VAL A 89 9.12 8.63 -14.44
C VAL A 89 8.50 9.83 -13.69
N SER A 90 7.70 10.64 -14.39
CA SER A 90 7.03 11.81 -13.79
C SER A 90 6.01 11.43 -12.71
N ALA A 91 5.25 10.34 -12.91
CA ALA A 91 4.37 9.78 -11.89
C ALA A 91 5.19 9.26 -10.69
N GLY A 92 6.31 8.57 -10.95
CA GLY A 92 7.19 8.06 -9.89
C GLY A 92 7.80 9.16 -9.03
N ILE A 93 8.25 10.25 -9.66
CA ILE A 93 8.73 11.45 -8.96
C ILE A 93 7.61 12.07 -8.12
N GLN A 94 6.38 12.17 -8.64
CA GLN A 94 5.25 12.69 -7.88
C GLN A 94 4.94 11.85 -6.64
N LEU A 95 4.83 10.52 -6.78
CA LEU A 95 4.58 9.61 -5.65
C LEU A 95 5.62 9.79 -4.55
N LYS A 96 6.91 9.71 -4.90
CA LYS A 96 8.03 9.86 -3.96
C LYS A 96 8.06 11.25 -3.32
N ARG A 97 7.75 12.31 -4.08
CA ARG A 97 7.72 13.68 -3.57
C ARG A 97 6.61 13.88 -2.55
N ILE A 98 5.41 13.33 -2.80
CA ILE A 98 4.29 13.46 -1.86
C ILE A 98 4.52 12.58 -0.63
N ALA A 99 5.03 11.35 -0.79
CA ALA A 99 5.39 10.49 0.34
C ALA A 99 6.36 11.19 1.34
N LYS A 100 7.34 11.95 0.84
CA LYS A 100 8.29 12.73 1.66
C LYS A 100 7.65 13.87 2.47
N LYS A 101 6.45 14.33 2.10
CA LYS A 101 5.74 15.38 2.85
C LYS A 101 5.00 14.83 4.05
N VAL A 102 4.68 13.54 4.04
CA VAL A 102 3.85 12.90 5.05
C VAL A 102 4.74 12.43 6.21
N PRO A 103 4.53 12.92 7.44
CA PRO A 103 5.26 12.46 8.61
C PRO A 103 5.06 10.96 8.83
N ASP A 104 6.15 10.26 9.19
CA ASP A 104 6.16 8.83 9.49
C ASP A 104 5.69 7.93 8.33
N CYS A 105 5.78 8.42 7.09
CA CYS A 105 5.49 7.62 5.91
C CYS A 105 6.46 6.44 5.81
N ASN A 106 5.93 5.22 5.81
CA ASN A 106 6.68 3.96 5.83
C ASN A 106 6.67 3.19 4.49
N VAL A 107 6.34 3.89 3.40
CA VAL A 107 6.20 3.30 2.07
C VAL A 107 7.55 2.89 1.50
N GLN A 108 7.64 1.63 1.07
CA GLN A 108 8.79 1.09 0.34
C GLN A 108 8.49 1.10 -1.15
N PHE A 109 9.37 1.74 -1.93
CA PHE A 109 9.25 1.76 -3.39
C PHE A 109 10.07 0.63 -3.98
N MET A 110 9.43 -0.22 -4.78
CA MET A 110 10.04 -1.35 -5.47
C MET A 110 9.92 -1.15 -6.98
N LYS A 111 10.89 -1.61 -7.75
CA LYS A 111 10.86 -1.44 -9.22
C LYS A 111 9.94 -2.44 -9.90
N THR A 112 9.75 -3.60 -9.30
CA THR A 112 9.02 -4.71 -9.92
C THR A 112 8.11 -5.43 -8.92
N GLU A 113 7.10 -6.11 -9.46
CA GLU A 113 6.25 -7.01 -8.71
C GLU A 113 7.05 -8.13 -8.01
N GLU A 114 8.07 -8.65 -8.69
CA GLU A 114 8.91 -9.73 -8.16
C GLU A 114 9.71 -9.26 -6.93
N GLU A 115 10.28 -8.05 -6.96
CA GLU A 115 10.94 -7.45 -5.79
C GLU A 115 9.98 -7.33 -4.59
N ALA A 116 8.74 -6.89 -4.84
CA ALA A 116 7.70 -6.80 -3.80
C ALA A 116 7.37 -8.18 -3.21
N LYS A 117 7.20 -9.20 -4.06
CA LYS A 117 6.94 -10.59 -3.63
C LYS A 117 8.10 -11.19 -2.84
N ILE A 118 9.34 -10.94 -3.25
CA ILE A 118 10.53 -11.39 -2.52
C ILE A 118 10.55 -10.80 -1.11
N LEU A 119 10.34 -9.48 -0.98
CA LEU A 119 10.27 -8.83 0.34
C LEU A 119 9.15 -9.44 1.19
N LEU A 120 7.96 -9.60 0.63
CA LEU A 120 6.82 -10.19 1.34
C LEU A 120 7.11 -11.62 1.80
N ARG A 121 7.75 -12.46 1.00
CA ARG A 121 8.15 -13.82 1.43
C ARG A 121 9.18 -13.80 2.55
N GLN A 122 10.18 -12.90 2.48
CA GLN A 122 11.17 -12.71 3.54
C GLN A 122 10.52 -12.29 4.86
N GLU A 123 9.50 -11.45 4.74
CA GLU A 123 8.67 -10.99 5.84
C GLU A 123 7.61 -12.03 6.26
N GLY A 124 7.60 -13.25 5.69
CA GLY A 124 6.74 -14.35 6.07
C GLY A 124 5.28 -14.22 5.63
N TRP A 125 5.01 -13.48 4.56
CA TRP A 125 3.71 -13.43 3.88
C TRP A 125 3.62 -14.53 2.82
N ASN A 126 2.42 -15.06 2.59
CA ASN A 126 2.18 -16.13 1.62
C ASN A 126 1.75 -15.53 0.28
N VAL A 127 2.71 -15.22 -0.59
CA VAL A 127 2.52 -14.54 -1.90
C VAL A 127 3.41 -15.09 -3.01
#